data_AF-A0A1H2TT27-F1
#
_entry.id   AF-A0A1H2TT27-F1
#
_cell.length_a   1.000
_cell.length_b   1.000
_cell.length_c   1.000
_cell.angle_alpha   90.00
_cell.angle_beta   90.00
_cell.angle_gamma   90.00
#
_symmetry.space_group_name_H-M   'P 1'
#
loop_
_entity.id
_entity.type
_entity.pdbx_description
1 polymer ?
#
loop_
_entity_poly.entity_id
_entity_poly.type
_entity_poly.pdbx_seq_one_letter_code
_entity_poly.pdbx_strand_id
1 'polypeptide(L)'
;MIERTGNEIVISFEDETYLEGAEGVYTVNPAPEWASLDTWQYEGKNCLVSTNHTASHVGDISFNIKLIKDGTLEFNYVSESENGYDYLIVYIDNNQVYSSMGSNHKDFTLVSKDMTKGNHIVKFSYRKDGSGDSGKDAVGIGYIKFTGVEENVIRKFLVCDSDNKLYTITDGTLTDTGSTIYQLSSSLFMEKGFEKKAFDYQLMKDLDGLKIYQWLDKERIKKINVTATPNQQIIEGIIELTDPTVLGLSSVSVKGAGITIAYSVNGTTFTEYMNLDSFAAIDLDTLYANATQKKIWVKIQIPEGSSFNGIFFNCVNEKGDS
;
A
#
# COMPACT_ATOMS: atom_id res chain seq x y z
N MET A 1 -19.81 -3.41 20.00
CA MET A 1 -19.63 -2.52 18.82
C MET A 1 -18.16 -2.18 18.60
N ILE A 2 -17.71 -2.22 17.34
CA ILE A 2 -16.35 -1.88 16.92
C ILE A 2 -16.38 -0.59 16.09
N GLU A 3 -15.66 0.44 16.54
CA GLU A 3 -15.55 1.72 15.84
C GLU A 3 -14.12 1.92 15.35
N ARG A 4 -13.94 2.37 14.11
CA ARG A 4 -12.60 2.64 13.54
C ARG A 4 -12.55 4.02 12.92
N THR A 5 -11.58 4.82 13.36
CA THR A 5 -11.37 6.18 12.86
C THR A 5 -9.88 6.41 12.63
N GLY A 6 -9.50 6.67 11.37
CA GLY A 6 -8.08 6.77 11.04
C GLY A 6 -7.32 5.50 11.45
N ASN A 7 -6.24 5.67 12.21
CA ASN A 7 -5.40 4.57 12.72
C ASN A 7 -5.81 4.10 14.13
N GLU A 8 -7.04 4.39 14.54
CA GLU A 8 -7.59 4.01 15.83
C GLU A 8 -8.71 2.99 15.66
N ILE A 9 -8.82 2.09 16.63
CA ILE A 9 -9.95 1.19 16.79
C ILE A 9 -10.41 1.23 18.25
N VAL A 10 -11.70 1.39 18.46
CA VAL A 10 -12.35 1.35 19.77
C VAL A 10 -13.28 0.13 19.79
N ILE A 11 -13.08 -0.73 20.77
CA ILE A 11 -13.87 -1.92 21.06
C ILE A 11 -14.73 -1.58 22.27
N SER A 12 -16.04 -1.59 22.09
CA SER A 12 -17.03 -1.42 23.16
C SER A 12 -17.91 -2.66 23.24
N PHE A 13 -18.49 -2.89 24.41
CA PHE A 13 -19.07 -4.18 24.76
C PHE A 13 -20.59 -4.14 24.89
N GLU A 14 -21.27 -3.29 24.12
CA GLU A 14 -22.74 -3.19 24.12
C GLU A 14 -23.44 -4.52 23.76
N ASP A 15 -22.76 -5.35 22.98
CA ASP A 15 -23.20 -6.63 22.47
C ASP A 15 -22.00 -7.55 22.25
N GLU A 16 -22.23 -8.74 21.73
CA GLU A 16 -21.19 -9.73 21.41
C GLU A 16 -20.42 -9.44 20.11
N THR A 17 -20.67 -8.32 19.41
CA THR A 17 -19.98 -8.03 18.12
C THR A 17 -18.47 -7.87 18.27
N TYR A 18 -17.95 -7.62 19.48
CA TYR A 18 -16.51 -7.63 19.74
C TYR A 18 -15.86 -9.00 19.49
N LEU A 19 -16.65 -10.09 19.51
CA LEU A 19 -16.21 -11.46 19.21
C LEU A 19 -15.90 -11.67 17.74
N GLU A 20 -16.50 -10.88 16.84
CA GLU A 20 -16.26 -10.97 15.40
C GLU A 20 -14.84 -10.51 15.01
N GLY A 21 -14.20 -9.70 15.87
CA GLY A 21 -12.91 -9.09 15.58
C GLY A 21 -12.98 -8.02 14.48
N ALA A 22 -11.82 -7.59 13.99
CA ALA A 22 -11.74 -6.78 12.78
C ALA A 22 -10.64 -7.35 11.89
N GLU A 23 -11.03 -7.81 10.69
CA GLU A 23 -10.15 -8.51 9.76
C GLU A 23 -8.82 -7.75 9.55
N GLY A 24 -7.71 -8.46 9.76
CA GLY A 24 -6.36 -7.91 9.60
C GLY A 24 -5.91 -6.92 10.69
N VAL A 25 -6.79 -6.58 11.64
CA VAL A 25 -6.50 -5.66 12.75
C VAL A 25 -6.46 -6.41 14.07
N TYR A 26 -7.55 -7.05 14.48
CA TYR A 26 -7.58 -7.81 15.72
C TYR A 26 -8.49 -9.02 15.67
N THR A 27 -8.16 -10.01 16.50
CA THR A 27 -9.03 -11.13 16.87
C THR A 27 -9.07 -11.25 18.38
N VAL A 28 -10.12 -11.89 18.91
CA VAL A 28 -10.24 -12.17 20.34
C VAL A 28 -10.17 -13.67 20.57
N ASN A 29 -9.47 -14.09 21.62
CA ASN A 29 -9.59 -15.42 22.19
C ASN A 29 -10.56 -15.28 23.38
N PRO A 30 -11.85 -15.62 23.19
CA PRO A 30 -12.85 -15.44 24.23
C PRO A 30 -12.60 -16.39 25.40
N ALA A 31 -13.16 -16.02 26.56
CA ALA A 31 -13.16 -16.83 27.75
C ALA A 31 -14.57 -16.86 28.34
N PRO A 32 -15.07 -18.03 28.77
CA PRO A 32 -16.42 -18.14 29.32
C PRO A 32 -16.63 -17.29 30.59
N GLU A 33 -15.54 -16.89 31.25
CA GLU A 33 -15.51 -16.04 32.44
C GLU A 33 -15.46 -14.54 32.12
N TRP A 34 -15.69 -14.14 30.87
CA TRP A 34 -15.75 -12.74 30.46
C TRP A 34 -16.93 -12.53 29.51
N ALA A 35 -17.89 -11.68 29.89
CA ALA A 35 -19.12 -11.46 29.14
C ALA A 35 -19.49 -9.98 29.06
N SER A 36 -20.19 -9.61 27.97
CA SER A 36 -20.85 -8.30 27.86
C SER A 36 -22.04 -8.27 28.84
N LEU A 37 -22.00 -7.38 29.83
CA LEU A 37 -23.05 -7.25 30.84
C LEU A 37 -23.34 -5.78 31.17
N ASP A 38 -24.60 -5.51 31.55
CA ASP A 38 -25.09 -4.21 31.99
C ASP A 38 -24.85 -3.91 33.49
N THR A 39 -24.15 -4.81 34.18
CA THR A 39 -23.84 -4.68 35.63
C THR A 39 -23.11 -3.37 35.93
N TRP A 40 -22.22 -2.98 35.01
CA TRP A 40 -21.66 -1.62 34.93
C TRP A 40 -21.83 -1.10 33.52
N GLN A 41 -22.07 0.20 33.43
CA GLN A 41 -22.17 0.88 32.14
C GLN A 41 -21.20 2.07 32.10
N TYR A 42 -20.46 2.16 31.00
CA TYR A 42 -19.64 3.32 30.70
C TYR A 42 -20.31 4.10 29.58
N GLU A 43 -20.65 5.37 29.82
CA GLU A 43 -21.37 6.23 28.86
C GLU A 43 -22.66 5.59 28.32
N GLY A 44 -23.36 4.84 29.17
CA GLY A 44 -24.61 4.15 28.83
C GLY A 44 -24.43 2.86 28.02
N LYS A 45 -23.19 2.41 27.80
CA LYS A 45 -22.88 1.14 27.12
C LYS A 45 -22.48 0.05 28.11
N ASN A 46 -22.81 -1.21 27.84
CA ASN A 46 -22.40 -2.37 28.65
C ASN A 46 -20.87 -2.50 28.73
N CYS A 47 -20.40 -3.14 29.81
CA CYS A 47 -18.99 -3.45 30.02
C CYS A 47 -18.66 -4.91 29.70
N LEU A 48 -17.40 -5.19 29.40
CA LEU A 48 -16.85 -6.53 29.43
C LEU A 48 -16.53 -6.89 30.87
N VAL A 49 -17.38 -7.71 31.48
CA VAL A 49 -17.33 -8.03 32.90
C VAL A 49 -16.74 -9.43 33.09
N SER A 50 -15.80 -9.54 34.00
CA SER A 50 -15.32 -10.85 34.47
C SER A 50 -16.43 -11.52 35.29
N THR A 51 -16.82 -12.74 34.96
CA THR A 51 -17.90 -13.51 35.62
C THR A 51 -17.42 -14.83 36.21
N ASN A 52 -18.27 -15.45 37.05
CA ASN A 52 -18.11 -16.84 37.50
C ASN A 52 -16.87 -17.14 38.37
N HIS A 53 -16.55 -16.26 39.32
CA HIS A 53 -15.37 -16.39 40.17
C HIS A 53 -15.67 -17.17 41.44
N THR A 54 -15.49 -18.48 41.38
CA THR A 54 -15.35 -19.30 42.58
C THR A 54 -14.04 -18.96 43.31
N ALA A 55 -13.89 -19.37 44.58
CA ALA A 55 -12.67 -19.12 45.35
C ALA A 55 -11.41 -19.58 44.59
N SER A 56 -10.39 -18.71 44.57
CA SER A 56 -9.09 -18.93 43.90
C SER A 56 -9.17 -19.12 42.38
N HIS A 57 -10.11 -18.43 41.74
CA HIS A 57 -10.30 -18.49 40.30
C HIS A 57 -9.43 -17.47 39.52
N VAL A 58 -9.07 -17.84 38.29
CA VAL A 58 -8.38 -16.96 37.32
C VAL A 58 -9.11 -17.03 36.00
N GLY A 59 -9.62 -15.88 35.54
CA GLY A 59 -10.29 -15.73 34.25
C GLY A 59 -9.48 -14.83 33.31
N ASP A 60 -9.12 -15.33 32.13
CA ASP A 60 -8.24 -14.65 31.17
C ASP A 60 -8.93 -14.46 29.82
N ILE A 61 -9.10 -13.22 29.35
CA ILE A 61 -9.48 -12.92 27.96
C ILE A 61 -8.32 -12.23 27.25
N SER A 62 -8.11 -12.55 25.96
CA SER A 62 -7.01 -11.94 25.19
C SER A 62 -7.41 -11.47 23.80
N PHE A 63 -6.78 -10.39 23.37
CA PHE A 63 -6.93 -9.76 22.07
C PHE A 63 -5.60 -9.82 21.34
N ASN A 64 -5.58 -10.44 20.17
CA ASN A 64 -4.44 -10.38 19.25
C ASN A 64 -4.62 -9.12 18.42
N ILE A 65 -3.68 -8.18 18.46
CA ILE A 65 -3.76 -6.88 17.78
C ILE A 65 -2.55 -6.67 16.88
N LYS A 66 -2.77 -6.11 15.69
CA LYS A 66 -1.71 -5.75 14.73
C LYS A 66 -1.59 -4.23 14.60
N LEU A 67 -0.43 -3.71 14.98
CA LEU A 67 -0.06 -2.31 14.82
C LEU A 67 0.87 -2.15 13.61
N ILE A 68 0.52 -1.26 12.68
CA ILE A 68 1.34 -0.96 11.48
C ILE A 68 2.40 0.11 11.74
N LYS A 69 2.30 0.80 12.88
CA LYS A 69 3.23 1.78 13.44
C LYS A 69 3.09 1.76 14.97
N ASP A 70 4.02 2.40 15.68
CA ASP A 70 3.91 2.57 17.14
C ASP A 70 2.59 3.26 17.51
N GLY A 71 2.05 2.90 18.65
CA GLY A 71 0.74 3.31 19.13
C GLY A 71 0.55 3.03 20.62
N THR A 72 -0.68 2.82 21.03
CA THR A 72 -1.06 2.68 22.44
C THR A 72 -2.18 1.65 22.61
N LEU A 73 -2.18 1.00 23.76
CA LEU A 73 -3.35 0.38 24.39
C LEU A 73 -3.93 1.38 25.39
N GLU A 74 -5.21 1.70 25.26
CA GLU A 74 -5.98 2.46 26.23
C GLU A 74 -7.22 1.67 26.63
N PHE A 75 -7.56 1.66 27.91
CA PHE A 75 -8.79 1.06 28.39
C PHE A 75 -9.23 1.75 29.67
N ASN A 76 -10.52 1.72 29.94
CA ASN A 76 -11.06 2.11 31.22
C ASN A 76 -11.63 0.89 31.94
N TYR A 77 -11.55 0.90 33.27
CA TYR A 77 -12.08 -0.19 34.07
C TYR A 77 -12.74 0.30 35.36
N VAL A 78 -13.65 -0.49 35.88
CA VAL A 78 -14.26 -0.38 37.21
C VAL A 78 -14.15 -1.74 37.91
N SER A 79 -14.01 -1.76 39.22
CA SER A 79 -13.90 -3.01 39.99
C SER A 79 -14.67 -2.86 41.29
N GLU A 80 -15.40 -3.89 41.69
CA GLU A 80 -16.02 -3.98 43.02
C GLU A 80 -15.68 -5.33 43.64
N SER A 81 -14.69 -5.36 44.51
CA SER A 81 -14.16 -6.58 45.16
C SER A 81 -13.51 -6.25 46.50
N GLU A 82 -13.23 -7.30 47.29
CA GLU A 82 -12.52 -7.18 48.56
C GLU A 82 -11.21 -6.40 48.41
N ASN A 83 -11.07 -5.34 49.22
CA ASN A 83 -9.90 -4.48 49.16
C ASN A 83 -8.63 -5.24 49.58
N GLY A 84 -7.67 -5.33 48.68
CA GLY A 84 -6.37 -5.96 48.93
C GLY A 84 -6.22 -7.41 48.44
N TYR A 85 -7.23 -7.97 47.78
CA TYR A 85 -7.32 -9.41 47.54
C TYR A 85 -7.48 -9.77 46.07
N ASP A 86 -8.51 -9.25 45.40
CA ASP A 86 -8.72 -9.54 43.99
C ASP A 86 -7.88 -8.62 43.10
N TYR A 87 -7.56 -9.05 41.89
CA TYR A 87 -6.70 -8.27 40.99
C TYR A 87 -7.21 -8.25 39.56
N LEU A 88 -7.22 -7.06 38.96
CA LEU A 88 -7.08 -6.91 37.51
C LEU A 88 -5.59 -6.88 37.18
N ILE A 89 -5.15 -7.71 36.24
CA ILE A 89 -3.79 -7.71 35.70
C ILE A 89 -3.86 -7.65 34.17
N VAL A 90 -3.11 -6.72 33.58
CA VAL A 90 -3.03 -6.56 32.12
C VAL A 90 -1.63 -6.88 31.63
N TYR A 91 -1.56 -7.71 30.60
CA TYR A 91 -0.33 -8.13 29.96
C TYR A 91 -0.28 -7.67 28.51
N ILE A 92 0.92 -7.30 28.04
CA ILE A 92 1.26 -7.16 26.61
C ILE A 92 2.41 -8.12 26.34
N ASP A 93 2.20 -9.08 25.44
CA ASP A 93 3.18 -10.12 25.07
C ASP A 93 3.73 -10.88 26.29
N ASN A 94 2.83 -11.27 27.19
CA ASN A 94 3.13 -11.92 28.48
C ASN A 94 3.90 -11.06 29.51
N ASN A 95 4.21 -9.81 29.20
CA ASN A 95 4.77 -8.87 30.18
C ASN A 95 3.63 -8.14 30.90
N GLN A 96 3.63 -8.19 32.23
CA GLN A 96 2.66 -7.42 33.02
C GLN A 96 2.95 -5.92 32.85
N VAL A 97 2.01 -5.19 32.27
CA VAL A 97 2.12 -3.74 32.04
C VAL A 97 1.28 -2.91 32.99
N TYR A 98 0.30 -3.54 33.64
CA TYR A 98 -0.59 -2.92 34.61
C TYR A 98 -1.14 -3.96 35.60
N SER A 99 -1.40 -3.52 36.83
CA SER A 99 -2.18 -4.25 37.81
C SER A 99 -2.91 -3.28 38.72
N SER A 100 -4.14 -3.61 39.08
CA SER A 100 -4.93 -2.94 40.10
C SER A 100 -5.41 -3.97 41.10
N MET A 101 -5.28 -3.64 42.38
CA MET A 101 -5.94 -4.36 43.46
C MET A 101 -7.45 -4.06 43.42
N GLY A 102 -8.24 -4.98 43.95
CA GLY A 102 -9.67 -4.85 44.17
C GLY A 102 -9.96 -3.62 45.02
N SER A 103 -11.02 -2.91 44.66
CA SER A 103 -11.47 -1.72 45.38
C SER A 103 -13.00 -1.72 45.42
N ASN A 104 -13.57 -0.94 46.32
CA ASN A 104 -15.02 -0.67 46.34
C ASN A 104 -15.37 0.58 45.50
N HIS A 105 -14.55 0.93 44.51
CA HIS A 105 -14.73 2.12 43.70
C HIS A 105 -15.75 1.89 42.58
N LYS A 106 -16.71 2.81 42.47
CA LYS A 106 -17.72 2.81 41.41
C LYS A 106 -17.35 3.69 40.21
N ASP A 107 -16.18 4.34 40.28
CA ASP A 107 -15.69 5.24 39.25
C ASP A 107 -14.76 4.50 38.28
N PHE A 108 -14.90 4.80 37.00
CA PHE A 108 -14.03 4.25 35.97
C PHE A 108 -12.64 4.89 36.02
N THR A 109 -11.61 4.06 35.99
CA THR A 109 -10.20 4.47 35.92
C THR A 109 -9.67 4.26 34.51
N LEU A 110 -9.14 5.31 33.89
CA LEU A 110 -8.49 5.25 32.59
C LEU A 110 -7.03 4.82 32.71
N VAL A 111 -6.61 3.89 31.86
CA VAL A 111 -5.22 3.40 31.77
C VAL A 111 -4.76 3.48 30.32
N SER A 112 -3.54 3.95 30.11
CA SER A 112 -2.89 4.00 28.79
C SER A 112 -1.47 3.45 28.86
N LYS A 113 -1.07 2.69 27.83
CA LYS A 113 0.23 2.02 27.70
C LYS A 113 0.74 2.12 26.28
N ASP A 114 2.00 2.50 26.12
CA ASP A 114 2.65 2.53 24.81
C ASP A 114 2.83 1.10 24.25
N MET A 115 2.70 0.98 22.94
CA MET A 115 2.88 -0.24 22.18
C MET A 115 3.74 0.03 20.95
N THR A 116 4.71 -0.85 20.71
CA THR A 116 5.53 -0.78 19.50
C THR A 116 4.76 -1.25 18.27
N LYS A 117 5.25 -0.94 17.07
CA LYS A 117 4.79 -1.59 15.84
C LYS A 117 4.99 -3.10 15.91
N GLY A 118 3.96 -3.88 15.59
CA GLY A 118 4.06 -5.34 15.56
C GLY A 118 2.71 -6.03 15.75
N ASN A 119 2.76 -7.37 15.82
CA ASN A 119 1.65 -8.15 16.34
C ASN A 119 1.86 -8.30 17.85
N HIS A 120 0.81 -8.04 18.62
CA HIS A 120 0.82 -8.13 20.08
C HIS A 120 -0.33 -8.97 20.59
N ILE A 121 -0.14 -9.57 21.76
CA ILE A 121 -1.22 -10.20 22.53
C ILE A 121 -1.47 -9.34 23.77
N VAL A 122 -2.65 -8.74 23.86
CA VAL A 122 -3.11 -8.03 25.06
C VAL A 122 -4.04 -8.93 25.84
N LYS A 123 -3.71 -9.19 27.11
CA LYS A 123 -4.49 -10.08 27.97
C LYS A 123 -4.98 -9.34 29.21
N PHE A 124 -6.28 -9.43 29.47
CA PHE A 124 -6.91 -9.00 30.71
C PHE A 124 -7.16 -10.24 31.56
N SER A 125 -6.64 -10.23 32.78
CA SER A 125 -6.71 -11.34 33.74
C SER A 125 -7.39 -10.82 35.00
N TYR A 126 -8.50 -11.45 35.39
CA TYR A 126 -9.08 -11.27 36.72
C TYR A 126 -8.64 -12.43 37.59
N ARG A 127 -8.13 -12.12 38.79
CA ARG A 127 -7.71 -13.12 39.76
C ARG A 127 -8.46 -12.88 41.06
N LYS A 128 -9.28 -13.85 41.43
CA LYS A 128 -9.88 -13.92 42.76
C LYS A 128 -8.93 -14.65 43.71
N ASP A 129 -8.80 -14.15 44.93
CA ASP A 129 -8.02 -14.82 45.97
C ASP A 129 -8.86 -15.89 46.71
N GLY A 130 -8.61 -16.17 48.00
CA GLY A 130 -9.19 -17.29 48.76
C GLY A 130 -10.71 -17.27 48.98
N SER A 131 -11.17 -17.74 50.14
CA SER A 131 -12.62 -17.81 50.46
C SER A 131 -13.12 -16.52 51.08
N GLY A 132 -14.10 -15.87 50.44
CA GLY A 132 -14.76 -14.63 50.88
C GLY A 132 -15.52 -14.00 49.72
N ASP A 133 -16.79 -13.62 49.94
CA ASP A 133 -17.59 -12.90 48.96
C ASP A 133 -17.88 -11.50 49.54
N SER A 134 -17.26 -10.46 49.00
CA SER A 134 -17.60 -9.08 49.32
C SER A 134 -17.55 -8.21 48.05
N GLY A 135 -18.63 -7.47 47.82
CA GLY A 135 -18.79 -6.73 46.57
C GLY A 135 -19.34 -7.61 45.46
N LYS A 136 -18.90 -7.37 44.22
CA LYS A 136 -19.31 -8.13 43.03
C LYS A 136 -18.30 -9.20 42.64
N ASP A 137 -17.12 -9.19 43.26
CA ASP A 137 -15.99 -10.04 42.93
C ASP A 137 -15.70 -10.03 41.43
N ALA A 138 -15.73 -8.83 40.84
CA ALA A 138 -15.58 -8.67 39.40
C ALA A 138 -14.92 -7.34 39.02
N VAL A 139 -14.39 -7.33 37.81
CA VAL A 139 -13.94 -6.15 37.08
C VAL A 139 -14.76 -5.98 35.81
N GLY A 140 -15.10 -4.74 35.47
CA GLY A 140 -15.72 -4.36 34.20
C GLY A 140 -14.77 -3.47 33.39
N ILE A 141 -14.53 -3.82 32.13
CA ILE A 141 -13.83 -2.97 31.15
C ILE A 141 -14.88 -2.23 30.32
N GLY A 142 -14.82 -0.90 30.28
CA GLY A 142 -15.82 -0.10 29.54
C GLY A 142 -15.57 -0.09 28.04
N TYR A 143 -14.31 0.12 27.65
CA TYR A 143 -13.83 0.03 26.28
C TYR A 143 -12.35 -0.36 26.24
N ILE A 144 -11.91 -0.83 25.08
CA ILE A 144 -10.50 -0.97 24.73
C ILE A 144 -10.26 -0.19 23.46
N LYS A 145 -9.26 0.70 23.48
CA LYS A 145 -8.83 1.48 22.34
C LYS A 145 -7.40 1.11 21.97
N PHE A 146 -7.16 0.86 20.69
CA PHE A 146 -5.82 0.73 20.13
C PHE A 146 -5.56 1.85 19.13
N THR A 147 -4.38 2.46 19.22
CA THR A 147 -3.87 3.38 18.18
C THR A 147 -2.72 2.73 17.41
N GLY A 148 -2.41 3.23 16.20
CA GLY A 148 -1.36 2.66 15.36
C GLY A 148 -1.78 1.43 14.55
N VAL A 149 -3.07 1.06 14.56
CA VAL A 149 -3.63 0.01 13.69
C VAL A 149 -3.64 0.45 12.22
N GLU A 150 -3.87 -0.50 11.31
CA GLU A 150 -4.07 -0.14 9.91
C GLU A 150 -5.18 0.92 9.79
N GLU A 151 -4.95 1.94 8.97
CA GLU A 151 -5.92 3.01 8.79
C GLU A 151 -7.22 2.43 8.23
N ASN A 152 -8.36 2.79 8.83
CA ASN A 152 -9.67 2.48 8.27
C ASN A 152 -9.92 3.40 7.07
N VAL A 153 -9.51 2.94 5.90
CA VAL A 153 -9.72 3.62 4.62
C VAL A 153 -10.95 3.00 3.97
N ILE A 154 -12.03 3.76 3.84
CA ILE A 154 -13.22 3.30 3.12
C ILE A 154 -12.81 3.07 1.67
N ARG A 155 -12.89 1.81 1.25
CA ARG A 155 -12.62 1.39 -0.12
C ARG A 155 -13.89 0.89 -0.75
N LYS A 156 -14.30 1.55 -1.84
CA LYS A 156 -15.46 1.16 -2.64
C LYS A 156 -15.02 0.81 -4.05
N PHE A 157 -15.65 -0.20 -4.62
CA PHE A 157 -15.42 -0.67 -5.99
C PHE A 157 -16.69 -0.56 -6.81
N LEU A 158 -16.55 -0.14 -8.07
CA LEU A 158 -17.60 -0.22 -9.08
C LEU A 158 -17.14 -1.19 -10.17
N VAL A 159 -18.05 -2.02 -10.66
CA VAL A 159 -17.81 -3.01 -11.70
C VAL A 159 -18.72 -2.72 -12.88
N CYS A 160 -18.14 -2.63 -14.07
CA CYS A 160 -18.90 -2.43 -15.30
C CYS A 160 -18.46 -3.37 -16.41
N ASP A 161 -19.31 -3.55 -17.41
CA ASP A 161 -18.96 -4.22 -18.68
C ASP A 161 -18.41 -3.23 -19.74
N SER A 162 -18.20 -3.74 -20.95
CA SER A 162 -17.78 -3.01 -22.15
C SER A 162 -18.69 -1.80 -22.45
N ASP A 163 -20.00 -1.90 -22.17
CA ASP A 163 -21.02 -0.87 -22.39
C ASP A 163 -21.20 0.10 -21.21
N ASN A 164 -20.35 0.00 -20.17
CA ASN A 164 -20.42 0.76 -18.91
C ASN A 164 -21.68 0.46 -18.08
N LYS A 165 -22.33 -0.68 -18.29
CA LYS A 165 -23.43 -1.14 -17.46
C LYS A 165 -22.91 -1.52 -16.08
N LEU A 166 -23.52 -1.01 -15.03
CA LEU A 166 -23.06 -1.14 -13.66
C LEU A 166 -23.61 -2.41 -13.01
N TYR A 167 -22.72 -3.09 -12.27
CA TYR A 167 -23.03 -4.26 -11.47
C TYR A 167 -22.67 -4.01 -10.00
N THR A 168 -23.46 -4.58 -9.11
CA THR A 168 -23.19 -4.64 -7.67
C THR A 168 -23.09 -6.08 -7.21
N ILE A 169 -22.52 -6.29 -6.02
CA ILE A 169 -22.53 -7.60 -5.36
C ILE A 169 -23.34 -7.49 -4.08
N THR A 170 -24.41 -8.28 -4.02
CA THR A 170 -25.26 -8.42 -2.84
C THR A 170 -25.28 -9.89 -2.46
N ASP A 171 -24.93 -10.20 -1.22
CA ASP A 171 -24.90 -11.57 -0.68
C ASP A 171 -24.17 -12.59 -1.58
N GLY A 172 -23.02 -12.17 -2.12
CA GLY A 172 -22.17 -13.02 -2.98
C GLY A 172 -22.68 -13.20 -4.41
N THR A 173 -23.71 -12.47 -4.84
CA THR A 173 -24.26 -12.54 -6.20
C THR A 173 -24.02 -11.25 -6.96
N LEU A 174 -23.40 -11.35 -8.14
CA LEU A 174 -23.27 -10.22 -9.07
C LEU A 174 -24.62 -9.91 -9.70
N THR A 175 -25.10 -8.69 -9.52
CA THR A 175 -26.42 -8.22 -10.00
C THR A 175 -26.26 -6.96 -10.82
N ASP A 176 -26.90 -6.93 -11.98
CA ASP A 176 -27.08 -5.74 -12.81
C ASP A 176 -27.92 -4.68 -12.06
N THR A 177 -27.42 -3.46 -11.96
CA THR A 177 -28.14 -2.37 -11.28
C THR A 177 -29.13 -1.63 -12.17
N GLY A 178 -29.23 -1.98 -13.45
CA GLY A 178 -30.01 -1.27 -14.46
C GLY A 178 -29.47 0.13 -14.77
N SER A 179 -28.25 0.45 -14.34
CA SER A 179 -27.63 1.76 -14.51
C SER A 179 -26.44 1.69 -15.47
N THR A 180 -26.13 2.81 -16.12
CA THR A 180 -24.96 2.95 -16.98
C THR A 180 -24.13 4.13 -16.49
N ILE A 181 -22.82 3.93 -16.35
CA ILE A 181 -21.91 4.95 -15.81
C ILE A 181 -21.29 5.77 -16.94
N TYR A 182 -21.56 7.08 -16.91
CA TYR A 182 -20.95 8.06 -17.82
C TYR A 182 -19.93 8.98 -17.12
N GLN A 183 -19.99 9.08 -15.79
CA GLN A 183 -19.08 9.89 -14.99
C GLN A 183 -18.87 9.25 -13.62
N LEU A 184 -17.61 9.24 -13.16
CA LEU A 184 -17.23 8.78 -11.83
C LEU A 184 -17.34 9.92 -10.81
N SER A 185 -17.88 9.63 -9.63
CA SER A 185 -17.94 10.58 -8.51
C SER A 185 -17.89 9.84 -7.18
N SER A 186 -17.40 10.48 -6.12
CA SER A 186 -17.39 9.90 -4.78
C SER A 186 -18.78 9.47 -4.33
N SER A 187 -19.81 10.28 -4.60
CA SER A 187 -21.21 9.94 -4.30
C SER A 187 -21.66 8.65 -4.99
N LEU A 188 -21.28 8.44 -6.26
CA LEU A 188 -21.60 7.21 -6.99
C LEU A 188 -20.94 5.98 -6.34
N PHE A 189 -19.68 6.08 -5.95
CA PHE A 189 -18.99 5.00 -5.23
C PHE A 189 -19.62 4.71 -3.86
N MET A 190 -20.06 5.73 -3.14
CA MET A 190 -20.68 5.56 -1.83
C MET A 190 -22.09 4.97 -1.94
N GLU A 191 -22.84 5.34 -2.99
CA GLU A 191 -24.19 4.85 -3.21
C GLU A 191 -24.23 3.43 -3.82
N LYS A 192 -23.37 3.16 -4.82
CA LYS A 192 -23.45 1.93 -5.62
C LYS A 192 -22.24 1.00 -5.48
N GLY A 193 -21.15 1.46 -4.86
CA GLY A 193 -19.94 0.68 -4.75
C GLY A 193 -19.99 -0.34 -3.62
N PHE A 194 -19.36 -1.49 -3.83
CA PHE A 194 -19.22 -2.54 -2.81
C PHE A 194 -17.82 -2.50 -2.17
N GLU A 195 -17.70 -3.09 -0.98
CA GLU A 195 -16.45 -3.12 -0.21
C GLU A 195 -15.51 -4.23 -0.68
N LYS A 196 -14.20 -4.10 -0.37
CA LYS A 196 -13.18 -5.10 -0.74
C LYS A 196 -13.55 -6.53 -0.35
N LYS A 197 -14.20 -6.73 0.80
CA LYS A 197 -14.60 -8.06 1.28
C LYS A 197 -15.58 -8.78 0.34
N ALA A 198 -16.34 -8.02 -0.46
CA ALA A 198 -17.25 -8.55 -1.47
C ALA A 198 -16.59 -8.72 -2.86
N PHE A 199 -15.31 -8.37 -3.00
CA PHE A 199 -14.60 -8.47 -4.26
C PHE A 199 -14.11 -9.92 -4.50
N ASP A 200 -14.84 -10.66 -5.34
CA ASP A 200 -14.43 -11.97 -5.85
C ASP A 200 -14.43 -11.95 -7.39
N TYR A 201 -13.24 -12.18 -7.98
CA TYR A 201 -13.07 -12.19 -9.43
C TYR A 201 -13.90 -13.28 -10.11
N GLN A 202 -14.19 -14.40 -9.44
CA GLN A 202 -14.99 -15.48 -10.03
C GLN A 202 -16.41 -15.06 -10.37
N LEU A 203 -16.95 -14.07 -9.67
CA LEU A 203 -18.29 -13.54 -9.90
C LEU A 203 -18.38 -12.67 -11.17
N MET A 204 -17.26 -12.13 -11.64
CA MET A 204 -17.21 -11.10 -12.69
C MET A 204 -16.48 -11.56 -13.97
N LYS A 205 -15.89 -12.76 -13.95
CA LYS A 205 -15.03 -13.27 -15.04
C LYS A 205 -15.73 -13.37 -16.40
N ASP A 206 -17.04 -13.52 -16.39
CA ASP A 206 -17.86 -13.72 -17.59
C ASP A 206 -18.42 -12.39 -18.14
N LEU A 207 -18.13 -11.25 -17.49
CA LEU A 207 -18.48 -9.93 -18.02
C LEU A 207 -17.59 -9.57 -19.22
N ASP A 208 -18.23 -9.23 -20.33
CA ASP A 208 -17.52 -8.70 -21.50
C ASP A 208 -16.88 -7.33 -21.17
N GLY A 209 -15.61 -7.15 -21.56
CA GLY A 209 -14.88 -5.90 -21.36
C GLY A 209 -14.88 -5.36 -19.92
N LEU A 210 -14.73 -6.24 -18.92
CA LEU A 210 -14.71 -5.91 -17.49
C LEU A 210 -13.88 -4.66 -17.15
N LYS A 211 -14.53 -3.66 -16.57
CA LYS A 211 -13.92 -2.45 -16.00
C LYS A 211 -14.17 -2.43 -14.50
N ILE A 212 -13.09 -2.22 -13.73
CA ILE A 212 -13.16 -2.10 -12.27
C ILE A 212 -12.61 -0.74 -11.90
N TYR A 213 -13.45 0.09 -11.28
CA TYR A 213 -13.03 1.35 -10.71
C TYR A 213 -12.92 1.23 -9.20
N GLN A 214 -11.94 1.89 -8.62
CA GLN A 214 -11.71 1.90 -7.18
C GLN A 214 -11.73 3.34 -6.68
N TRP A 215 -12.44 3.55 -5.57
CA TRP A 215 -12.40 4.78 -4.80
C TRP A 215 -11.89 4.52 -3.40
N LEU A 216 -11.17 5.52 -2.87
CA LEU A 216 -10.67 5.57 -1.50
C LEU A 216 -11.08 6.91 -0.92
N ASP A 217 -11.51 6.91 0.33
CA ASP A 217 -11.78 8.16 1.08
C ASP A 217 -10.51 9.00 1.33
N LYS A 218 -9.32 8.41 1.17
CA LYS A 218 -8.01 9.09 1.17
C LYS A 218 -7.06 8.51 0.11
N GLU A 219 -6.27 9.36 -0.52
CA GLU A 219 -5.22 8.94 -1.46
C GLU A 219 -4.12 8.12 -0.76
N ARG A 220 -4.05 6.81 -1.04
CA ARG A 220 -2.89 5.99 -0.67
C ARG A 220 -1.83 6.15 -1.78
N ILE A 221 -1.04 7.23 -1.73
CA ILE A 221 0.07 7.43 -2.68
C ILE A 221 1.14 6.37 -2.43
N LYS A 222 1.07 5.23 -3.13
CA LYS A 222 2.23 4.33 -3.27
C LYS A 222 3.10 4.85 -4.41
N LYS A 223 4.08 5.71 -4.10
CA LYS A 223 5.16 6.04 -5.04
C LYS A 223 6.00 4.79 -5.28
N ILE A 224 5.89 4.18 -6.46
CA ILE A 224 6.87 3.22 -6.96
C ILE A 224 7.84 4.02 -7.83
N ASN A 225 9.13 3.99 -7.47
CA ASN A 225 10.19 4.48 -8.34
C ASN A 225 10.61 3.32 -9.24
N VAL A 226 10.17 3.33 -10.50
CA VAL A 226 10.71 2.42 -11.53
C VAL A 226 11.91 3.13 -12.15
N THR A 227 13.09 2.51 -12.06
CA THR A 227 14.25 2.92 -12.85
C THR A 227 14.45 1.87 -13.94
N ALA A 228 14.43 2.29 -15.21
CA ALA A 228 14.73 1.42 -16.34
C ALA A 228 16.04 1.92 -16.97
N THR A 229 17.09 1.11 -16.90
CA THR A 229 18.35 1.36 -17.62
C THR A 229 18.21 0.76 -19.02
N PRO A 230 18.30 1.55 -20.11
CA PRO A 230 18.25 0.99 -21.46
C PRO A 230 19.50 0.17 -21.76
N ASN A 231 19.32 -1.04 -22.31
CA ASN A 231 20.40 -1.86 -22.88
C ASN A 231 21.09 -1.11 -24.05
N GLN A 232 22.29 -1.57 -24.43
CA GLN A 232 23.00 -1.04 -25.60
C GLN A 232 22.10 -1.00 -26.85
N GLN A 233 22.12 0.13 -27.57
CA GLN A 233 21.35 0.33 -28.79
C GLN A 233 22.26 0.61 -29.98
N ILE A 234 21.84 0.19 -31.17
CA ILE A 234 22.50 0.50 -32.43
C ILE A 234 21.51 1.24 -33.32
N ILE A 235 21.86 2.45 -33.72
CA ILE A 235 21.12 3.22 -34.73
C ILE A 235 21.84 3.04 -36.06
N GLU A 236 21.12 2.50 -37.06
CA GLU A 236 21.64 2.39 -38.42
C GLU A 236 21.07 3.51 -39.28
N GLY A 237 21.93 4.11 -40.09
CA GLY A 237 21.56 5.26 -40.91
C GLY A 237 22.34 5.33 -42.20
N ILE A 238 21.83 6.14 -43.11
CA ILE A 238 22.46 6.42 -44.40
C ILE A 238 22.56 7.93 -44.53
N ILE A 239 23.78 8.42 -44.75
CA ILE A 239 24.07 9.82 -45.07
C ILE A 239 24.25 9.89 -46.58
N GLU A 240 23.31 10.53 -47.27
CA GLU A 240 23.34 10.67 -48.73
C GLU A 240 23.68 12.12 -49.11
N LEU A 241 24.84 12.31 -49.72
CA LEU A 241 25.39 13.60 -50.14
C LEU A 241 25.58 13.64 -51.66
N THR A 242 24.65 13.02 -52.39
CA THR A 242 24.69 12.88 -53.86
C THR A 242 24.34 14.17 -54.60
N ASP A 243 23.84 15.19 -53.89
CA ASP A 243 23.58 16.51 -54.44
C ASP A 243 24.91 17.19 -54.87
N PRO A 244 25.02 17.67 -56.11
CA PRO A 244 26.26 18.27 -56.62
C PRO A 244 26.68 19.54 -55.87
N THR A 245 25.76 20.24 -55.20
CA THR A 245 26.05 21.43 -54.39
C THR A 245 26.71 21.11 -53.05
N VAL A 246 26.73 19.83 -52.66
CA VAL A 246 27.35 19.35 -51.42
C VAL A 246 28.74 18.77 -51.73
N LEU A 247 29.76 19.48 -51.27
CA LEU A 247 31.16 19.07 -51.46
C LEU A 247 31.51 17.87 -50.59
N GLY A 248 30.98 17.80 -49.36
CA GLY A 248 31.18 16.67 -48.46
C GLY A 248 30.73 16.96 -47.04
N LEU A 249 31.04 16.04 -46.13
CA LEU A 249 30.73 16.15 -44.70
C LEU A 249 31.85 16.89 -43.96
N SER A 250 31.59 18.06 -43.35
CA SER A 250 32.63 18.82 -42.61
C SER A 250 32.82 18.35 -41.18
N SER A 251 31.76 17.89 -40.53
CA SER A 251 31.84 17.33 -39.18
C SER A 251 30.57 16.55 -38.83
N VAL A 252 30.71 15.62 -37.89
CA VAL A 252 29.59 14.99 -37.20
C VAL A 252 29.72 15.32 -35.72
N SER A 253 28.66 15.83 -35.12
CA SER A 253 28.60 16.06 -33.68
C SER A 253 27.38 15.36 -33.10
N VAL A 254 27.55 14.78 -31.91
CA VAL A 254 26.48 14.06 -31.22
C VAL A 254 26.39 14.57 -29.80
N LYS A 255 25.16 14.74 -29.32
CA LYS A 255 24.93 15.08 -27.92
C LYS A 255 24.74 13.80 -27.11
N GLY A 256 25.81 13.30 -26.53
CA GLY A 256 25.81 12.14 -25.63
C GLY A 256 27.23 11.67 -25.27
N ALA A 257 27.36 10.82 -24.25
CA ALA A 257 28.64 10.31 -23.76
C ALA A 257 28.85 8.85 -24.16
N GLY A 258 30.09 8.47 -24.47
CA GLY A 258 30.46 7.07 -24.80
C GLY A 258 29.94 6.55 -26.15
N ILE A 259 29.32 7.41 -26.97
CA ILE A 259 28.78 7.03 -28.27
C ILE A 259 29.93 6.77 -29.24
N THR A 260 29.84 5.65 -29.95
CA THR A 260 30.80 5.24 -30.97
C THR A 260 30.10 5.04 -32.31
N ILE A 261 30.87 5.14 -33.39
CA ILE A 261 30.37 5.03 -34.76
C ILE A 261 31.22 4.05 -35.55
N ALA A 262 30.58 3.23 -36.36
CA ALA A 262 31.20 2.49 -37.45
C ALA A 262 30.58 2.97 -38.76
N TYR A 263 31.35 3.00 -39.85
CA TYR A 263 30.86 3.46 -41.14
C TYR A 263 31.23 2.51 -42.27
N SER A 264 30.51 2.63 -43.40
CA SER A 264 30.76 1.90 -44.63
C SER A 264 30.47 2.79 -45.84
N VAL A 265 31.32 2.72 -46.86
CA VAL A 265 31.13 3.45 -48.14
C VAL A 265 30.61 2.56 -49.26
N ASN A 266 30.55 1.24 -49.04
CA ASN A 266 29.97 0.26 -49.96
C ASN A 266 28.68 -0.38 -49.42
N GLY A 267 28.25 0.01 -48.21
CA GLY A 267 27.05 -0.48 -47.54
C GLY A 267 27.12 -1.90 -47.01
N THR A 268 28.26 -2.60 -47.15
CA THR A 268 28.39 -4.02 -46.77
C THR A 268 29.47 -4.26 -45.72
N THR A 269 30.64 -3.64 -45.88
CA THR A 269 31.78 -3.79 -44.95
C THR A 269 31.91 -2.54 -44.09
N PHE A 270 31.70 -2.68 -42.78
CA PHE A 270 31.83 -1.59 -41.82
C PHE A 270 33.21 -1.60 -41.17
N THR A 271 33.70 -0.42 -40.80
CA THR A 271 34.88 -0.27 -39.94
C THR A 271 34.62 -0.83 -38.54
N GLU A 272 35.68 -0.99 -37.75
CA GLU A 272 35.52 -1.08 -36.31
C GLU A 272 34.88 0.19 -35.75
N TYR A 273 34.22 0.06 -34.60
CA TYR A 273 33.65 1.21 -33.89
C TYR A 273 34.77 2.12 -33.40
N MET A 274 34.63 3.41 -33.69
CA MET A 274 35.53 4.46 -33.24
C MET A 274 34.76 5.56 -32.52
N ASN A 275 35.47 6.39 -31.74
CA ASN A 275 34.84 7.57 -31.16
C ASN A 275 34.45 8.57 -32.27
N LEU A 276 33.47 9.42 -31.99
CA LEU A 276 32.92 10.36 -32.97
C LEU A 276 33.93 11.44 -33.39
N ASP A 277 34.82 11.87 -32.48
CA ASP A 277 35.83 12.89 -32.78
C ASP A 277 36.84 12.37 -33.83
N SER A 278 37.23 11.10 -33.70
CA SER A 278 38.09 10.41 -34.65
C SER A 278 37.40 10.23 -36.00
N PHE A 279 36.09 9.98 -36.03
CA PHE A 279 35.33 9.93 -37.29
C PHE A 279 35.24 11.32 -37.94
N ALA A 280 35.00 12.37 -37.15
CA ALA A 280 34.93 13.75 -37.64
C ALA A 280 36.28 14.28 -38.17
N ALA A 281 37.40 13.70 -37.73
CA ALA A 281 38.74 14.07 -38.17
C ALA A 281 39.23 13.33 -39.43
N ILE A 282 38.42 12.42 -40.00
CA ILE A 282 38.80 11.69 -41.22
C ILE A 282 38.82 12.66 -42.40
N ASP A 283 39.94 12.69 -43.11
CA ASP A 283 40.10 13.44 -44.35
C ASP A 283 39.09 12.97 -45.41
N LEU A 284 38.47 13.91 -46.14
CA LEU A 284 37.38 13.64 -47.07
C LEU A 284 37.82 12.78 -48.25
N ASP A 285 39.01 13.04 -48.82
CA ASP A 285 39.54 12.26 -49.93
C ASP A 285 39.80 10.82 -49.48
N THR A 286 40.27 10.65 -48.25
CA THR A 286 40.45 9.35 -47.61
C THR A 286 39.12 8.64 -47.36
N LEU A 287 38.12 9.35 -46.85
CA LEU A 287 36.79 8.81 -46.53
C LEU A 287 36.10 8.27 -47.77
N TYR A 288 36.24 8.97 -48.90
CA TYR A 288 35.58 8.61 -50.18
C TYR A 288 36.51 7.91 -51.19
N ALA A 289 37.76 7.60 -50.84
CA ALA A 289 38.77 7.09 -51.78
C ALA A 289 38.30 5.89 -52.63
N ASN A 290 37.43 5.04 -52.06
CA ASN A 290 36.90 3.84 -52.70
C ASN A 290 35.38 3.86 -52.88
N ALA A 291 34.75 5.03 -52.74
CA ALA A 291 33.30 5.17 -52.83
C ALA A 291 32.84 5.39 -54.27
N THR A 292 31.81 4.67 -54.70
CA THR A 292 31.20 4.87 -56.04
C THR A 292 30.20 6.02 -56.07
N GLN A 293 29.76 6.48 -54.90
CA GLN A 293 28.81 7.58 -54.68
C GLN A 293 29.19 8.30 -53.37
N LYS A 294 28.82 9.58 -53.22
CA LYS A 294 28.95 10.31 -51.96
C LYS A 294 27.89 9.87 -50.94
N LYS A 295 27.97 8.61 -50.53
CA LYS A 295 27.01 7.94 -49.65
C LYS A 295 27.74 7.16 -48.57
N ILE A 296 27.31 7.33 -47.32
CA ILE A 296 27.93 6.68 -46.16
C ILE A 296 26.85 5.99 -45.34
N TRP A 297 27.00 4.68 -45.13
CA TRP A 297 26.21 3.94 -44.16
C TRP A 297 26.88 4.02 -42.81
N VAL A 298 26.11 4.26 -41.76
CA VAL A 298 26.62 4.42 -40.40
C VAL A 298 25.89 3.49 -39.44
N LYS A 299 26.63 2.97 -38.46
CA LYS A 299 26.09 2.31 -37.26
C LYS A 299 26.57 3.10 -36.06
N ILE A 300 25.64 3.61 -35.27
CA ILE A 300 25.92 4.43 -34.11
C ILE A 300 25.55 3.63 -32.88
N GLN A 301 26.56 3.29 -32.08
CA GLN A 301 26.40 2.49 -30.88
C GLN A 301 26.28 3.41 -29.67
N ILE A 302 25.14 3.27 -28.98
CA ILE A 302 24.83 3.95 -27.73
C ILE A 302 25.05 2.92 -26.60
N PRO A 303 26.02 3.13 -25.70
CA PRO A 303 26.29 2.19 -24.62
C PRO A 303 25.11 2.07 -23.65
N GLU A 304 25.06 0.95 -22.93
CA GLU A 304 24.08 0.73 -21.87
C GLU A 304 24.07 1.90 -20.86
N GLY A 305 22.87 2.35 -20.48
CA GLY A 305 22.69 3.44 -19.53
C GLY A 305 23.10 4.84 -20.01
N SER A 306 23.51 4.99 -21.27
CA SER A 306 23.92 6.28 -21.82
C SER A 306 22.73 7.09 -22.36
N SER A 307 22.79 8.41 -22.23
CA SER A 307 21.81 9.33 -22.83
C SER A 307 22.19 9.68 -24.27
N PHE A 308 21.23 9.62 -25.19
CA PHE A 308 21.37 10.04 -26.59
C PHE A 308 20.38 11.17 -26.89
N ASN A 309 20.87 12.37 -27.21
CA ASN A 309 20.05 13.56 -27.42
C ASN A 309 20.14 14.12 -28.84
N GLY A 310 20.58 13.29 -29.81
CA GLY A 310 20.57 13.61 -31.23
C GLY A 310 21.97 13.67 -31.87
N ILE A 311 21.97 13.55 -33.20
CA ILE A 311 23.14 13.61 -34.09
C ILE A 311 22.96 14.78 -35.04
N PHE A 312 24.02 15.53 -35.25
CA PHE A 312 24.08 16.66 -36.15
C PHE A 312 25.19 16.42 -37.17
N PHE A 313 24.80 16.47 -38.45
CA PHE A 313 25.71 16.38 -39.58
C PHE A 313 25.90 17.79 -40.13
N ASN A 314 27.16 18.25 -40.21
CA ASN A 314 27.50 19.49 -40.88
C ASN A 314 28.13 19.14 -42.23
N CYS A 315 27.67 19.79 -43.29
CA CYS A 315 28.19 19.61 -44.63
C CYS A 315 28.95 20.86 -45.09
N VAL A 316 29.95 20.68 -45.95
CA VAL A 316 30.53 21.75 -46.76
C VAL A 316 29.72 21.82 -48.05
N ASN A 317 29.18 22.99 -48.35
CA ASN A 317 28.59 23.28 -49.65
C ASN A 317 29.64 23.94 -50.55
N GLU A 318 29.47 23.87 -51.87
CA GLU A 318 30.17 24.78 -52.76
C GLU A 318 29.91 26.22 -52.29
N LYS A 319 30.98 26.99 -52.10
CA LYS A 319 30.83 28.44 -51.93
C LYS A 319 30.08 28.93 -53.16
N GLY A 320 28.85 29.40 -52.99
CA GLY A 320 28.33 30.39 -53.90
C GLY A 320 29.29 31.57 -53.82
N ASP A 321 30.11 31.76 -54.85
CA ASP A 321 30.74 33.05 -55.05
C ASP A 321 29.62 34.09 -55.05
N SER A 322 29.78 35.10 -54.18
CA SER A 322 29.02 36.35 -54.22
C SER A 322 29.18 37.03 -55.57
#